data_AF-J9DL39-F1
#
_entry.id   AF-J9DL39-F1
#
_cell.length_a   1.000
_cell.length_b   1.000
_cell.length_c   1.000
_cell.angle_alpha   90.00
_cell.angle_beta   90.00
_cell.angle_gamma   90.00
#
_symmetry.space_group_name_H-M   'P 1'
#
loop_
_entity.id
_entity.type
_entity.pdbx_description
1 polymer ?
#
loop_
_entity_poly.entity_id
_entity_poly.type
_entity_poly.pdbx_seq_one_letter_code
_entity_poly.pdbx_strand_id
1 'polypeptide(L)'
;AFLMRCLGGALALSTNTSFVVDHLVLLFRSTVHGQQAERTGCAQAIGYCATTHTDLVLTELENIAKWENLKKVPDYLDLLR
;
A
#
# COMPACT_ATOMS: atom_id res chain seq x y z
N ALA A 1 -9.90 -10.16 6.48
CA ALA A 1 -10.30 -8.78 6.09
C ALA A 1 -10.62 -7.85 7.27
N PHE A 2 -11.24 -8.32 8.37
CA PHE A 2 -11.58 -7.46 9.52
C PHE A 2 -10.40 -6.67 10.10
N LEU A 3 -9.27 -7.34 10.36
CA LEU A 3 -8.08 -6.70 10.94
C LEU A 3 -7.49 -5.59 10.05
N MET A 4 -7.49 -5.78 8.73
CA MET A 4 -7.03 -4.74 7.80
C MET A 4 -7.95 -3.52 7.81
N ARG A 5 -9.27 -3.71 7.96
CA ARG A 5 -10.21 -2.58 8.14
C ARG A 5 -9.97 -1.83 9.45
N CYS A 6 -9.71 -2.55 10.55
CA CYS A 6 -9.36 -1.93 11.83
C CYS A 6 -8.07 -1.12 11.73
N LEU A 7 -7.06 -1.64 11.02
CA LEU A 7 -5.81 -0.94 10.76
C LEU A 7 -6.05 0.34 9.93
N GLY A 8 -6.81 0.26 8.84
CA GLY A 8 -7.17 1.43 8.03
C GLY A 8 -7.92 2.51 8.83
N GLY A 9 -8.83 2.10 9.72
CA GLY A 9 -9.51 3.02 10.64
C GLY A 9 -8.58 3.67 11.66
N ALA A 10 -7.65 2.91 12.24
CA ALA A 10 -6.65 3.45 13.15
C ALA A 10 -5.70 4.45 12.46
N LEU A 11 -5.29 4.15 11.23
CA LEU A 11 -4.47 5.06 10.42
C LEU A 11 -5.22 6.34 10.04
N ALA A 12 -6.52 6.23 9.73
CA ALA A 12 -7.35 7.39 9.42
C ALA A 12 -7.48 8.36 10.61
N LEU A 13 -7.46 7.83 11.84
CA LEU A 13 -7.54 8.62 13.08
C LEU A 13 -6.18 9.16 13.56
N SER A 14 -5.07 8.67 12.99
CA SER A 14 -3.73 9.14 13.36
C SER A 14 -3.46 10.53 12.80
N THR A 15 -2.93 11.43 13.62
CA THR A 15 -2.51 12.79 13.19
C THR A 15 -1.06 12.83 12.72
N ASN A 16 -0.28 11.79 13.01
CA ASN A 16 1.12 11.70 12.60
C ASN A 16 1.20 11.13 11.17
N THR A 17 1.51 12.01 10.22
CA THR A 17 1.59 11.69 8.80
C THR A 17 2.72 10.71 8.47
N SER A 18 3.89 10.83 9.12
CA SER A 18 5.00 9.89 8.94
C SER A 18 4.62 8.47 9.39
N PHE A 19 3.93 8.35 10.53
CA PHE A 19 3.42 7.07 11.00
C PHE A 19 2.43 6.44 10.02
N VAL A 20 1.54 7.26 9.44
CA VAL A 20 0.56 6.82 8.44
C VAL A 20 1.26 6.30 7.18
N VAL A 21 2.24 7.05 6.66
CA VAL A 21 3.03 6.65 5.49
C VAL A 21 3.74 5.31 5.71
N ASP A 22 4.49 5.18 6.80
CA ASP A 22 5.27 3.97 7.09
C ASP A 22 4.36 2.73 7.15
N HIS A 23 3.20 2.84 7.80
CA HIS A 23 2.27 1.74 7.94
C HIS A 23 1.50 1.44 6.66
N LEU A 24 1.23 2.44 5.82
CA LEU A 24 0.57 2.26 4.53
C LEU A 24 1.49 1.50 3.57
N VAL A 25 2.77 1.88 3.52
CA VAL A 25 3.81 1.18 2.76
C VAL A 25 4.02 -0.24 3.30
N LEU A 26 4.10 -0.40 4.62
CA LEU A 26 4.26 -1.71 5.25
C LEU A 26 3.07 -2.64 4.95
N LEU A 27 1.84 -2.12 5.04
CA LEU A 27 0.63 -2.86 4.73
C LEU A 27 0.65 -3.34 3.28
N PHE A 28 0.92 -2.44 2.34
CA PHE A 28 0.96 -2.78 0.93
C PHE A 28 2.02 -3.84 0.63
N ARG A 29 3.22 -3.72 1.21
CA ARG A 29 4.33 -4.67 0.98
C ARG A 29 4.12 -6.03 1.65
N SER A 30 3.42 -6.07 2.78
CA SER A 30 3.18 -7.31 3.53
C SER A 30 1.96 -8.08 3.04
N THR A 31 1.10 -7.46 2.23
CA THR A 31 -0.09 -8.09 1.66
C THR A 31 0.30 -9.09 0.57
N VAL A 32 -0.20 -10.32 0.63
CA VAL A 32 -0.08 -11.28 -0.47
C VAL A 32 -1.08 -10.92 -1.55
N HIS A 33 -0.63 -10.14 -2.53
CA HIS A 33 -1.45 -9.69 -3.65
C HIS A 33 -1.92 -10.83 -4.56
N GLY A 34 -1.50 -12.08 -4.35
CA GLY A 34 -2.08 -13.26 -5.02
C GLY A 34 -3.43 -13.69 -4.45
N GLN A 35 -3.71 -13.39 -3.17
CA GLN A 35 -4.93 -13.80 -2.49
C GLN A 35 -5.99 -12.69 -2.52
N GLN A 36 -7.17 -13.00 -3.05
CA GLN A 36 -8.25 -12.01 -3.21
C GLN A 36 -8.68 -11.38 -1.89
N ALA A 37 -8.79 -12.18 -0.82
CA ALA A 37 -9.19 -11.68 0.50
C ALA A 37 -8.20 -10.67 1.09
N GLU A 38 -6.89 -10.87 0.85
CA GLU A 38 -5.84 -9.96 1.30
C GLU A 38 -5.81 -8.69 0.46
N ARG A 39 -5.83 -8.82 -0.87
CA ARG A 39 -5.96 -7.68 -1.78
C ARG A 39 -7.12 -6.77 -1.43
N THR A 40 -8.31 -7.35 -1.22
CA THR A 40 -9.52 -6.59 -0.88
C THR A 40 -9.37 -5.91 0.49
N GLY A 41 -8.77 -6.57 1.47
CA GLY A 41 -8.53 -5.96 2.78
C GLY A 41 -7.54 -4.80 2.72
N CYS A 42 -6.45 -4.93 1.95
CA CYS A 42 -5.47 -3.88 1.72
C CYS A 42 -6.12 -2.67 1.04
N ALA A 43 -6.86 -2.89 -0.04
CA ALA A 43 -7.59 -1.82 -0.74
C ALA A 43 -8.58 -1.09 0.18
N GLN A 44 -9.28 -1.84 1.04
CA GLN A 44 -10.20 -1.24 2.02
C GLN A 44 -9.47 -0.39 3.05
N ALA A 45 -8.36 -0.88 3.59
CA ALA A 45 -7.58 -0.14 4.58
C ALA A 45 -7.01 1.17 4.03
N ILE A 46 -6.46 1.13 2.81
CA ILE A 46 -5.98 2.30 2.09
C ILE A 46 -7.13 3.27 1.81
N GLY A 47 -8.28 2.76 1.35
CA GLY A 47 -9.48 3.57 1.12
C GLY A 47 -9.98 4.27 2.39
N TYR A 48 -9.95 3.60 3.54
CA TYR A 48 -10.28 4.25 4.82
C TYR A 48 -9.29 5.36 5.16
N CYS A 49 -7.99 5.12 5.00
CA CYS A 49 -6.97 6.14 5.26
C CYS A 49 -7.11 7.36 4.32
N ALA A 50 -7.53 7.14 3.08
CA ALA A 50 -7.77 8.20 2.10
C ALA A 50 -8.96 9.10 2.46
N THR A 51 -9.82 8.72 3.42
CA THR A 51 -10.94 9.60 3.85
C THR A 51 -10.47 10.81 4.65
N THR A 52 -9.32 10.71 5.33
CA THR A 52 -8.75 11.79 6.16
C THR A 52 -7.42 12.31 5.62
N HIS A 53 -6.61 11.44 4.99
CA HIS A 53 -5.26 11.76 4.50
C HIS A 53 -5.15 11.61 2.97
N THR A 54 -6.10 12.15 2.20
CA THR A 54 -6.23 11.91 0.75
C THR A 54 -4.93 12.15 -0.04
N ASP A 55 -4.33 13.34 0.07
CA ASP A 55 -3.16 13.73 -0.73
C ASP A 55 -1.94 12.86 -0.40
N LEU A 56 -1.79 12.50 0.88
CA LEU A 56 -0.72 11.65 1.36
C LEU A 56 -0.87 10.22 0.82
N VAL A 57 -2.09 9.66 0.88
CA VAL A 57 -2.36 8.32 0.33
C VAL A 57 -2.13 8.28 -1.18
N LEU A 58 -2.56 9.30 -1.92
CA LEU A 58 -2.33 9.39 -3.37
C LEU A 58 -0.84 9.44 -3.71
N THR A 59 -0.07 10.26 -3.00
CA THR A 59 1.38 10.38 -3.17
C THR A 59 2.08 9.04 -2.93
N GLU A 60 1.71 8.33 -1.87
CA GLU A 60 2.32 7.03 -1.55
C GLU A 60 1.92 5.94 -2.55
N LEU A 61 0.69 5.93 -3.04
CA LEU A 61 0.28 5.01 -4.10
C LEU A 61 1.07 5.23 -5.40
N GLU A 62 1.36 6.48 -5.76
CA GLU A 62 2.25 6.77 -6.89
C GLU A 62 3.67 6.26 -6.65
N ASN A 63 4.21 6.43 -5.45
CA ASN A 63 5.53 5.94 -5.08
C ASN A 63 5.62 4.42 -5.16
N ILE A 64 4.59 3.73 -4.64
CA ILE A 64 4.46 2.27 -4.72
C ILE A 64 4.37 1.82 -6.18
N ALA A 65 3.55 2.48 -7.00
CA ALA A 65 3.42 2.16 -8.42
C ALA A 65 4.74 2.33 -9.17
N LYS A 66 5.48 3.41 -8.91
CA LYS A 66 6.83 3.62 -9.46
C LYS A 66 7.76 2.48 -9.06
N TRP A 67 7.77 2.09 -7.79
CA TRP A 67 8.57 0.98 -7.27
C TRP A 67 8.24 -0.36 -7.93
N GLU A 68 6.96 -0.68 -8.13
CA GLU A 68 6.55 -1.91 -8.81
C GLU A 68 6.95 -1.91 -10.28
N ASN A 69 6.87 -0.78 -10.97
CA ASN A 69 7.30 -0.66 -12.36
C ASN A 69 8.82 -0.80 -12.50
N LEU A 70 9.60 -0.23 -11.57
CA LEU A 70 11.05 -0.42 -11.53
C LEU A 70 11.44 -1.89 -11.33
N LYS A 71 10.71 -2.64 -10.50
CA LYS A 71 10.90 -4.08 -10.33
C LYS A 71 10.58 -4.91 -11.58
N LYS A 72 9.76 -4.40 -12.49
CA LYS A 72 9.35 -5.08 -13.73
C LYS A 72 10.29 -4.81 -14.89
N VAL A 73 11.27 -3.91 -14.77
CA VAL A 73 12.31 -3.78 -15.77
C VAL A 73 13.13 -5.07 -15.70
N PRO A 74 13.08 -5.94 -16.72
CA PRO A 74 13.91 -7.14 -16.71
C PRO A 74 15.36 -6.67 -16.67
N ASP A 75 16.11 -7.18 -15.70
CA ASP A 75 17.55 -7.01 -15.72
C ASP A 75 18.05 -7.54 -17.07
N TYR A 76 18.98 -6.84 -17.72
CA TYR A 76 19.47 -7.22 -19.05
C TYR A 76 20.03 -8.66 -19.05
N LEU A 77 20.41 -9.15 -17.87
CA LEU A 77 20.79 -10.53 -17.56
C LEU A 77 19.67 -11.58 -17.70
N ASP A 78 18.39 -11.24 -17.47
CA ASP A 78 17.25 -12.14 -17.67
C ASP A 78 16.85 -12.27 -19.15
N LEU A 79 17.24 -11.32 -20.00
CA LEU A 79 17.04 -11.38 -21.46
C LEU A 79 18.13 -12.18 -22.18
N LEU A 80 19.27 -12.44 -21.52
CA LEU A 80 20.43 -13.17 -22.07
C LEU A 80 20.49 -14.65 -21.64
N ARG A 81 19.45 -15.15 -20.96
CA ARG A 81 19.34 -16.54 -20.51
C ARG A 81 18.26 -17.28 -21.29
#